data_AF-A0A925J9D4-F1
#
_entry.id   AF-A0A925J9D4-F1
#
_cell.length_a   1.000
_cell.length_b   1.000
_cell.length_c   1.000
_cell.angle_alpha   90.00
_cell.angle_beta   90.00
_cell.angle_gamma   90.00
#
_symmetry.space_group_name_H-M   'P 1'
#
loop_
_entity.id
_entity.type
_entity.pdbx_description
1 polymer ?
#
loop_
_entity_poly.entity_id
_entity_poly.type
_entity_poly.pdbx_seq_one_letter_code
_entity_poly.pdbx_strand_id
1 'polypeptide(L)' 'MSITKLASVPLMYQRDTKVCWYAGARMLFKWSEATGKGSAKNPETADQGYIDRYNRNGTVGSRDNWHLANALSLKQHTN' A
#
# COMPACT_ATOMS: atom_id res chain seq x y z
N MET A 1 19.53 11.23 2.24
CA MET A 1 18.35 10.90 1.41
C MET A 1 17.34 12.03 1.53
N SER A 2 16.83 12.55 0.40
CA SER A 2 15.77 13.57 0.41
C SER A 2 14.42 12.90 0.68
N ILE A 3 13.68 13.38 1.68
CA ILE A 3 12.30 12.95 1.95
C ILE A 3 11.38 13.69 0.96
N THR A 4 10.65 12.94 0.15
CA THR A 4 9.63 13.53 -0.74
C THR A 4 8.29 13.56 -0.01
N LYS A 5 7.74 14.75 0.23
CA LYS A 5 6.34 14.89 0.67
C LYS A 5 5.41 14.59 -0.50
N LEU A 6 4.46 13.68 -0.28
CA LEU A 6 3.44 13.32 -1.26
C LEU A 6 2.31 14.35 -1.21
N ALA A 7 1.88 14.84 -2.36
CA ALA A 7 0.71 15.71 -2.51
C ALA A 7 -0.21 15.15 -3.60
N SER A 8 -1.49 15.51 -3.55
CA SER A 8 -2.50 15.14 -4.55
C SER A 8 -2.65 13.63 -4.76
N VAL A 9 -2.55 12.85 -3.67
CA VAL A 9 -2.81 11.41 -3.72
C VAL A 9 -4.31 11.19 -3.93
N PRO A 10 -4.74 10.46 -4.98
CA PRO A 10 -6.16 10.29 -5.29
C PRO A 10 -6.84 9.50 -4.19
N LEU A 11 -7.93 10.03 -3.62
CA LEU A 11 -8.73 9.29 -2.64
C LEU A 11 -9.44 8.12 -3.32
N MET A 12 -9.45 6.97 -2.66
CA MET A 12 -10.14 5.77 -3.16
C MET A 12 -11.23 5.33 -2.20
N TYR A 13 -12.32 4.83 -2.77
CA TYR A 13 -13.37 4.17 -2.01
C TYR A 13 -12.78 2.96 -1.27
N GLN A 14 -13.07 2.86 0.01
CA GLN A 14 -12.82 1.68 0.81
C GLN A 14 -14.16 1.04 1.19
N ARG A 15 -14.27 -0.27 1.02
CA ARG A 15 -15.50 -1.02 1.33
C ARG A 15 -15.79 -1.07 2.83
N ASP A 16 -14.74 -1.07 3.66
CA ASP A 16 -14.81 -1.23 5.11
C ASP A 16 -13.58 -0.57 5.75
N THR A 17 -13.66 -0.21 7.02
CA THR A 17 -12.54 0.38 7.78
C THR A 17 -11.41 -0.63 8.01
N LYS A 18 -11.69 -1.93 8.01
CA LYS A 18 -10.72 -3.02 8.19
C LYS A 18 -9.73 -3.16 7.04
N VAL A 19 -10.02 -2.56 5.88
CA VAL A 19 -9.22 -2.66 4.65
C VAL A 19 -8.55 -1.35 4.24
N CYS A 20 -8.43 -0.40 5.16
CA CYS A 20 -7.78 0.90 4.91
C CYS A 20 -6.33 0.75 4.41
N TRP A 21 -5.62 -0.30 4.84
CA TRP A 21 -4.28 -0.65 4.39
C TRP A 21 -4.22 -0.92 2.87
N TYR A 22 -5.23 -1.59 2.33
CA TYR A 22 -5.31 -1.94 0.91
C TYR A 22 -5.63 -0.71 0.06
N ALA A 23 -6.59 0.10 0.51
CA ALA A 23 -6.94 1.35 -0.15
C ALA A 23 -5.72 2.30 -0.19
N GLY A 24 -5.03 2.48 0.93
CA GLY A 24 -3.81 3.30 0.99
C GLY A 24 -2.71 2.83 0.04
N ALA A 25 -2.50 1.52 -0.08
CA ALA A 25 -1.52 0.97 -1.02
C ALA A 25 -1.89 1.24 -2.49
N ARG A 26 -3.17 1.11 -2.87
CA ARG A 26 -3.64 1.45 -4.23
C ARG A 26 -3.52 2.93 -4.52
N MET A 27 -3.80 3.78 -3.55
CA MET A 27 -3.65 5.24 -3.67
C MET A 27 -2.18 5.62 -3.94
N LEU A 28 -1.24 5.04 -3.19
CA LEU A 28 0.20 5.20 -3.38
C LEU A 28 0.68 4.69 -4.74
N PHE A 29 0.22 3.51 -5.15
CA PHE A 29 0.54 2.93 -6.45
C PHE A 29 0.08 3.84 -7.60
N LYS A 30 -1.19 4.27 -7.60
CA LYS A 30 -1.72 5.19 -8.61
C LYS A 30 -0.98 6.52 -8.65
N TRP A 31 -0.62 7.06 -7.50
CA TRP A 31 0.22 8.27 -7.44
C TRP A 31 1.60 8.02 -8.05
N SER A 32 2.21 6.86 -7.75
CA SER A 32 3.54 6.49 -8.25
C SER A 32 3.53 6.36 -9.78
N GLU A 33 2.52 5.69 -10.34
CA GLU A 33 2.33 5.59 -11.79
C GLU A 33 2.10 6.96 -12.44
N ALA A 34 1.21 7.77 -11.86
CA ALA A 34 0.85 9.07 -12.43
C ALA A 34 2.01 10.09 -12.44
N THR A 35 2.94 9.97 -11.49
CA THR A 35 4.04 10.94 -11.33
C THR A 35 5.39 10.42 -11.80
N GLY A 36 5.51 9.12 -12.07
CA GLY A 36 6.80 8.44 -12.30
C GLY A 36 7.72 8.46 -11.08
N LYS A 37 7.20 8.81 -9.90
CA LYS A 37 7.97 8.91 -8.66
C LYS A 37 7.71 7.71 -7.75
N GLY A 38 8.75 7.26 -7.07
CA GLY A 38 8.67 6.06 -6.22
C GLY A 38 8.76 4.76 -7.02
N SER A 39 8.74 3.64 -6.31
CA SER A 39 8.86 2.30 -6.88
C SER A 39 7.84 1.35 -6.24
N ALA A 40 6.61 1.83 -6.05
CA ALA A 40 5.51 1.04 -5.49
C ALA A 40 5.12 -0.06 -6.50
N LYS A 41 5.03 -1.31 -6.05
CA LYS A 41 4.48 -2.38 -6.90
C LYS A 41 2.97 -2.29 -6.91
N ASN A 42 2.36 -2.85 -7.96
CA ASN A 42 0.91 -2.98 -8.03
C ASN A 42 0.44 -3.91 -6.88
N PRO A 43 -0.32 -3.40 -5.89
CA PRO A 43 -0.82 -4.22 -4.79
C PRO A 43 -1.80 -5.33 -5.23
N GLU A 44 -2.36 -5.23 -6.44
CA GLU A 44 -3.20 -6.28 -7.03
C GLU A 44 -2.40 -7.46 -7.60
N THR A 45 -1.07 -7.35 -7.68
CA THR A 45 -0.21 -8.43 -8.19
C THR A 45 0.99 -8.70 -7.29
N ALA A 46 1.16 -7.95 -6.21
CA ALA A 46 2.35 -8.05 -5.37
C ALA A 46 2.34 -9.28 -4.45
N ASP A 47 1.16 -9.71 -3.99
CA ASP A 47 0.99 -10.89 -3.14
C ASP A 47 -0.46 -11.39 -3.18
N GLN A 48 -0.66 -12.69 -3.45
CA GLN A 48 -2.01 -13.27 -3.50
C GLN A 48 -2.70 -13.24 -2.12
N GLY A 49 -1.93 -13.42 -1.04
CA GLY A 49 -2.44 -13.34 0.33
C GLY A 49 -3.00 -11.95 0.67
N TYR A 50 -2.42 -10.90 0.10
CA TYR A 50 -2.87 -9.51 0.22
C TYR A 50 -4.25 -9.29 -0.40
N ILE A 51 -4.48 -9.82 -1.60
CA ILE A 51 -5.77 -9.74 -2.30
C ILE A 51 -6.82 -10.59 -1.58
N ASP A 52 -6.46 -11.81 -1.20
CA ASP A 52 -7.37 -12.72 -0.50
C ASP A 52 -7.83 -12.13 0.84
N ARG A 53 -6.93 -11.48 1.59
CA ARG A 53 -7.28 -10.82 2.84
C ARG A 53 -8.18 -9.61 2.62
N TYR A 54 -7.95 -8.82 1.56
CA TYR A 54 -8.85 -7.74 1.17
C TYR A 54 -10.26 -8.28 0.86
N ASN A 55 -10.35 -9.33 0.03
CA ASN A 55 -11.61 -9.95 -0.37
C ASN A 55 -12.39 -10.54 0.81
N ARG A 56 -11.68 -11.04 1.83
CA ARG A 56 -12.27 -11.55 3.08
C ARG A 56 -12.56 -10.46 4.12
N ASN A 57 -12.38 -9.18 3.79
CA ASN A 57 -12.51 -8.06 4.72
C ASN A 57 -11.64 -8.22 6.00
N GLY A 58 -10.45 -8.77 5.82
CA GLY A 58 -9.52 -9.07 6.89
C GLY A 58 -8.73 -7.85 7.33
N THR A 59 -8.67 -7.62 8.64
CA THR A 59 -7.79 -6.62 9.22
C THR A 59 -6.33 -7.06 9.10
N VAL A 60 -5.44 -6.10 8.85
CA VAL A 60 -3.99 -6.27 9.01
C VAL A 60 -3.64 -5.64 10.35
N GLY A 61 -3.27 -6.48 11.32
CA GLY A 61 -2.79 -5.99 12.61
C GLY A 61 -1.42 -5.33 12.46
N SER A 62 -0.97 -4.58 13.46
CA SER A 62 0.35 -3.93 13.44
C SER A 62 1.51 -4.91 13.22
N ARG A 63 1.36 -6.16 13.67
CA ARG A 63 2.33 -7.25 13.48
C ARG A 63 2.36 -7.81 12.04
N ASP A 64 1.35 -7.53 11.24
CA ASP A 64 1.19 -8.02 9.87
C ASP A 64 1.64 -6.98 8.81
N ASN A 65 2.23 -5.85 9.25
CA ASN A 65 2.68 -4.77 8.36
C ASN A 65 3.75 -5.20 7.35
N TRP A 66 4.40 -6.36 7.56
CA TRP A 66 5.35 -6.93 6.59
C TRP A 66 4.68 -7.20 5.23
N HIS A 67 3.38 -7.52 5.19
CA HIS A 67 2.64 -7.68 3.94
C HIS A 67 2.59 -6.37 3.14
N LEU A 68 2.32 -5.26 3.83
CA LEU A 68 2.33 -3.91 3.25
C LEU A 68 3.74 -3.52 2.77
N ALA A 69 4.76 -3.83 3.56
CA ALA A 69 6.15 -3.57 3.19
C ALA A 69 6.55 -4.32 1.92
N ASN A 70 6.16 -5.59 1.78
CA ASN A 70 6.38 -6.38 0.57
C ASN A 70 5.60 -5.81 -0.63
N ALA A 71 4.31 -5.49 -0.42
CA ALA A 71 3.45 -4.94 -1.47
C ALA A 71 3.97 -3.60 -2.01
N LEU A 72 4.52 -2.75 -1.14
CA LEU A 72 5.04 -1.44 -1.50
C LEU A 72 6.56 -1.41 -1.73
N SER A 73 7.23 -2.57 -1.65
CA SER A 73 8.69 -2.69 -1.70
C SER A 73 9.42 -1.71 -0.75
N LEU A 74 8.87 -1.55 0.45
CA LEU A 74 9.44 -0.68 1.48
C LEU A 74 10.72 -1.31 2.03
N LYS A 75 11.73 -0.48 2.25
CA LYS A 75 12.95 -0.88 2.94
C LYS A 75 12.86 -0.46 4.39
N GLN A 76 13.20 -1.38 5.30
CA GLN A 76 13.37 -1.03 6.70
C GLN A 76 14.68 -0.24 6.85
N HIS A 77 14.58 0.96 7.38
CA HIS A 77 15.76 1.70 7.83
C HIS A 77 16.08 1.26 9.26
N THR A 78 17.24 0.65 9.46
CA THR A 78 17.83 0.53 10.80
C THR A 78 18.41 1.88 11.18
N ASN A 79 17.94 2.44 12.29
CA ASN A 79 18.54 3.61 12.91
C ASN A 79 19.91 3.28 13.49
#